data_AF-A0A1Y4HBP5-F1
#
_entry.id   AF-A0A1Y4HBP5-F1
#
_cell.length_a   1.000
_cell.length_b   1.000
_cell.length_c   1.000
_cell.angle_alpha   90.00
_cell.angle_beta   90.00
_cell.angle_gamma   90.00
#
_symmetry.space_group_name_H-M   'P 1'
#
loop_
_entity.id
_entity.type
_entity.pdbx_description
1 polymer ?
#
loop_
_entity_poly.entity_id
_entity_poly.type
_entity_poly.pdbx_seq_one_letter_code
_entity_poly.pdbx_strand_id
1 'polypeptide(L)'
;MGHRKRPTIPSVLIGVVGIIFFFWVVMGALPTGWIYDLGVGSGTEQGQTPNANVQHIIKQENLEAFFFENQPATIIGDTFVPCPLMRLRDSGEAGEHYIRNHSFGTKRKIHTPEYRSLHYPITPLDTVVNWFVMASSYNQYYLVQLEDGSYICAYFDDYLMIPKVFQQEIELPTGYIRYSTTEEKVMLSTMAEDYEVNPVYVLDMYRDGKAPWILDKALRLIAAILVAVVCVTIAGRVKKMRERRR
;
A
#
# COMPACT_ATOMS: atom_id res chain seq x y z
N MET A 1 -1.54 -43.79 28.82
CA MET A 1 -0.70 -43.39 27.67
C MET A 1 -1.58 -42.70 26.63
N GLY A 2 -1.48 -41.37 26.53
CA GLY A 2 -2.32 -40.59 25.61
C GLY A 2 -1.99 -40.92 24.16
N HIS A 3 -2.96 -41.47 23.43
CA HIS A 3 -2.84 -41.74 22.01
C HIS A 3 -2.79 -40.39 21.27
N ARG A 4 -1.58 -39.84 21.05
CA ARG A 4 -1.39 -38.69 20.16
C ARG A 4 -1.79 -39.14 18.75
N LYS A 5 -3.01 -38.79 18.33
CA LYS A 5 -3.47 -38.96 16.95
C LYS A 5 -2.41 -38.31 16.05
N ARG A 6 -1.82 -39.08 15.14
CA ARG A 6 -0.89 -38.55 14.14
C ARG A 6 -1.64 -37.46 13.36
N PRO A 7 -1.06 -36.27 13.18
CA PRO A 7 -1.71 -35.21 12.43
C PRO A 7 -1.92 -35.71 11.00
N THR A 8 -3.16 -35.74 10.56
CA THR A 8 -3.51 -36.06 9.17
C THR A 8 -2.98 -34.96 8.25
N ILE A 9 -2.55 -35.28 7.03
CA ILE A 9 -2.03 -34.32 6.04
C ILE A 9 -2.88 -33.03 5.93
N PRO A 10 -4.23 -33.08 5.92
CA PRO A 10 -5.06 -31.88 5.89
C PRO A 10 -4.90 -30.97 7.12
N SER A 11 -4.67 -31.54 8.31
CA SER A 11 -4.48 -30.76 9.54
C SER A 11 -3.13 -30.04 9.58
N VAL A 12 -2.10 -30.61 8.96
CA VAL A 12 -0.79 -29.95 8.81
C VAL A 12 -0.90 -28.83 7.78
N LEU A 13 -1.56 -29.09 6.65
CA LEU A 13 -1.76 -28.10 5.58
C LEU A 13 -2.53 -26.87 6.08
N ILE A 14 -3.61 -27.07 6.84
CA ILE A 14 -4.39 -25.98 7.45
C ILE A 14 -3.52 -25.17 8.42
N GLY A 15 -2.67 -25.84 9.22
CA GLY A 15 -1.74 -25.15 10.13
C GLY A 15 -0.73 -24.28 9.38
N VAL A 16 -0.13 -24.81 8.30
CA VAL A 16 0.83 -24.08 7.47
C VAL A 16 0.16 -22.89 6.77
N VAL A 17 -1.01 -23.09 6.18
CA VAL A 17 -1.79 -22.00 5.55
C VAL A 17 -2.16 -20.93 6.58
N GLY A 18 -2.56 -21.33 7.79
CA GLY A 18 -2.86 -20.40 8.88
C GLY A 18 -1.65 -19.58 9.32
N ILE A 19 -0.46 -20.19 9.38
CA ILE A 19 0.79 -19.50 9.69
C ILE A 19 1.16 -18.52 8.57
N ILE A 20 1.10 -18.95 7.31
CA ILE A 20 1.37 -18.09 6.14
C ILE A 20 0.40 -16.91 6.13
N PHE A 21 -0.89 -17.17 6.37
CA PHE A 21 -1.90 -16.11 6.47
C PHE A 21 -1.62 -15.15 7.62
N PHE A 22 -1.24 -15.66 8.80
CA PHE A 22 -0.87 -14.80 9.93
C PHE A 22 0.33 -13.91 9.61
N PHE A 23 1.39 -14.48 9.03
CA PHE A 23 2.55 -13.70 8.58
C PHE A 23 2.15 -12.69 7.51
N TRP A 24 1.28 -13.05 6.58
CA TRP A 24 0.77 -12.13 5.57
C TRP A 24 -0.09 -11.00 6.17
N VAL A 25 -0.87 -11.25 7.22
CA VAL A 25 -1.62 -10.18 7.88
C VAL A 25 -0.68 -9.20 8.60
N VAL A 26 0.36 -9.71 9.27
CA VAL A 26 1.29 -8.88 10.06
C VAL A 26 2.30 -8.15 9.18
N MET A 27 2.89 -8.87 8.22
CA MET A 27 3.98 -8.39 7.36
C MET A 27 3.53 -7.97 5.97
N GLY A 28 2.31 -8.31 5.57
CA GLY A 28 1.77 -8.08 4.24
C GLY A 28 0.59 -7.10 4.25
N ALA A 29 -0.29 -7.26 3.27
CA ALA A 29 -1.16 -6.22 2.72
C ALA A 29 -2.38 -5.83 3.55
N LEU A 30 -2.51 -6.24 4.83
CA LEU A 30 -3.71 -5.86 5.57
C LEU A 30 -3.70 -4.34 5.72
N PRO A 31 -4.61 -3.64 5.02
CA PRO A 31 -4.55 -2.21 4.93
C PRO A 31 -5.01 -1.73 6.28
N THR A 32 -4.10 -1.33 7.15
CA THR A 32 -4.43 -0.67 8.43
C THR A 32 -4.52 0.82 8.25
N GLY A 33 -4.03 1.33 7.11
CA GLY A 33 -3.99 2.74 6.82
C GLY A 33 -5.36 3.43 6.73
N TRP A 34 -6.43 2.71 6.34
CA TRP A 34 -7.79 3.26 6.37
C TRP A 34 -8.25 3.66 7.78
N ILE A 35 -7.72 3.02 8.84
CA ILE A 35 -8.06 3.37 10.23
C ILE A 35 -7.58 4.78 10.55
N TYR A 36 -6.40 5.16 10.03
CA TYR A 36 -5.86 6.51 10.21
C TYR A 36 -6.63 7.55 9.38
N ASP A 37 -7.30 7.11 8.33
CA ASP A 37 -8.01 7.99 7.40
C ASP A 37 -9.45 8.31 7.78
N LEU A 38 -10.04 7.53 8.70
CA LEU A 38 -11.38 7.82 9.25
C LEU A 38 -11.53 9.20 9.90
N GLY A 39 -10.41 9.86 10.27
CA GLY A 39 -10.40 11.16 10.94
C GLY A 39 -9.71 12.28 10.16
N VAL A 40 -9.36 12.07 8.88
CA VAL A 40 -8.58 13.05 8.10
C VAL A 40 -9.38 14.32 7.75
N GLY A 41 -10.69 14.18 7.61
CA GLY A 41 -11.58 15.30 7.29
C GLY A 41 -11.47 15.78 5.84
N SER A 42 -12.22 16.84 5.54
CA SER A 42 -12.23 17.49 4.23
C SER A 42 -11.49 18.82 4.28
N GLY A 43 -10.65 19.11 3.29
CA GLY A 43 -9.85 20.33 3.29
C GLY A 43 -8.80 20.39 2.19
N THR A 44 -7.90 21.37 2.33
CA THR A 44 -6.84 21.63 1.37
C THR A 44 -5.51 20.98 1.75
N GLU A 45 -5.41 20.33 2.92
CA GLU A 45 -4.16 19.69 3.33
C GLU A 45 -3.93 18.38 2.60
N GLN A 46 -2.67 18.03 2.39
CA GLN A 46 -2.26 16.82 1.69
C GLN A 46 -2.88 15.56 2.35
N GLY A 47 -3.48 14.72 1.52
CA GLY A 47 -4.15 13.49 1.93
C GLY A 47 -5.59 13.68 2.43
N GLN A 48 -6.14 14.90 2.50
CA GLN A 48 -7.53 15.14 2.89
C GLN A 48 -8.54 14.78 1.81
N THR A 49 -9.80 14.56 2.18
CA THR A 49 -10.87 14.56 1.17
C THR A 49 -10.96 15.97 0.58
N PRO A 50 -10.97 16.14 -0.75
CA PRO A 50 -11.07 17.45 -1.36
C PRO A 50 -12.31 18.21 -0.89
N ASN A 51 -12.20 19.53 -0.81
CA ASN A 51 -13.33 20.43 -0.60
C ASN A 51 -13.43 21.43 -1.76
N ALA A 52 -14.39 22.35 -1.70
CA ALA A 52 -14.62 23.33 -2.77
C ALA A 52 -13.44 24.28 -3.07
N ASN A 53 -12.40 24.32 -2.21
CA ASN A 53 -11.20 25.13 -2.44
C ASN A 53 -10.07 24.37 -3.14
N VAL A 54 -10.26 23.07 -3.40
CA VAL A 54 -9.31 22.21 -4.10
C VAL A 54 -9.71 22.17 -5.57
N GLN A 55 -8.75 22.41 -6.45
CA GLN A 55 -9.02 22.47 -7.88
C GLN A 55 -8.72 21.13 -8.56
N HIS A 56 -9.44 20.85 -9.65
CA HIS A 56 -9.22 19.65 -10.44
C HIS A 56 -8.15 19.90 -11.50
N ILE A 57 -7.21 18.97 -11.61
CA ILE A 57 -6.26 18.94 -12.72
C ILE A 57 -6.96 18.26 -13.89
N ILE A 58 -7.24 19.04 -14.92
CA ILE A 58 -7.91 18.56 -16.14
C ILE A 58 -6.89 18.22 -17.24
N LYS A 59 -5.77 18.96 -17.26
CA LYS A 59 -4.76 18.89 -18.32
C LYS A 59 -3.34 18.99 -17.80
N GLN A 60 -2.40 18.40 -18.51
CA GLN A 60 -0.97 18.49 -18.18
C GLN A 60 -0.40 19.92 -18.26
N GLU A 61 -0.92 20.75 -19.16
CA GLU A 61 -0.45 22.13 -19.34
C GLU A 61 -0.62 22.98 -18.06
N ASN A 62 -1.57 22.60 -17.20
CA ASN A 62 -1.86 23.33 -15.97
C ASN A 62 -0.91 22.96 -14.82
N LEU A 63 -0.14 21.88 -14.93
CA LEU A 63 0.68 21.34 -13.82
C LEU A 63 1.72 22.33 -13.32
N GLU A 64 2.34 23.06 -14.24
CA GLU A 64 3.36 24.06 -13.91
C GLU A 64 2.76 25.23 -13.12
N ALA A 65 1.54 25.66 -13.45
CA ALA A 65 0.82 26.69 -12.70
C ALA A 65 0.46 26.19 -11.28
N PHE A 66 -0.08 24.98 -11.16
CA PHE A 66 -0.35 24.35 -9.85
C PHE A 66 0.90 24.26 -8.99
N PHE A 67 2.04 23.91 -9.59
CA PHE A 67 3.33 23.84 -8.93
C PHE A 67 3.80 25.21 -8.42
N PHE A 68 3.84 26.22 -9.29
CA PHE A 68 4.37 27.55 -8.93
C PHE A 68 3.52 28.27 -7.90
N GLU A 69 2.20 28.14 -8.01
CA GLU A 69 1.27 28.77 -7.08
C GLU A 69 1.07 27.93 -5.80
N ASN A 70 1.69 26.74 -5.72
CA ASN A 70 1.53 25.78 -4.64
C ASN A 70 0.05 25.55 -4.29
N GLN A 71 -0.77 25.38 -5.33
CA GLN A 71 -2.21 25.25 -5.19
C GLN A 71 -2.58 23.80 -4.84
N PRO A 72 -3.54 23.61 -3.93
CA PRO A 72 -4.07 22.28 -3.63
C PRO A 72 -4.86 21.75 -4.84
N ALA A 73 -4.54 20.53 -5.23
CA ALA A 73 -5.08 19.93 -6.43
C ALA A 73 -5.57 18.50 -6.18
N THR A 74 -6.59 18.10 -6.93
CA THR A 74 -7.08 16.72 -6.98
C THR A 74 -7.37 16.31 -8.43
N ILE A 75 -7.61 15.02 -8.63
CA ILE A 75 -8.01 14.43 -9.90
C ILE A 75 -9.13 13.42 -9.66
N ILE A 76 -10.05 13.35 -10.60
CA ILE A 76 -11.02 12.27 -10.69
C ILE A 76 -10.44 11.28 -11.69
N GLY A 77 -10.16 10.07 -11.23
CA GLY A 77 -9.59 9.03 -12.08
C GLY A 77 -10.52 7.82 -12.15
N ASP A 78 -10.69 7.29 -13.34
CA ASP A 78 -11.29 5.98 -13.62
C ASP A 78 -10.22 4.93 -13.94
N THR A 79 -9.14 5.35 -14.58
CA THR A 79 -8.07 4.50 -15.11
C THR A 79 -6.79 4.73 -14.33
N PHE A 80 -6.30 3.65 -13.71
CA PHE A 80 -5.08 3.66 -12.92
C PHE A 80 -4.09 2.63 -13.45
N VAL A 81 -2.96 3.10 -13.96
CA VAL A 81 -1.87 2.24 -14.42
C VAL A 81 -0.83 2.13 -13.31
N PRO A 82 -0.55 0.93 -12.78
CA PRO A 82 0.46 0.74 -11.75
C PRO A 82 1.85 1.07 -12.31
N CYS A 83 2.59 1.95 -11.63
CA CYS A 83 3.95 2.30 -12.03
C CYS A 83 4.98 1.32 -11.45
N PRO A 84 6.11 1.05 -12.13
CA PRO A 84 7.13 0.09 -11.71
C PRO A 84 8.09 0.67 -10.66
N LEU A 85 7.58 1.50 -9.76
CA LEU A 85 8.32 2.09 -8.64
C LEU A 85 7.41 2.13 -7.43
N MET A 86 8.01 1.86 -6.28
CA MET A 86 7.38 2.00 -5.00
C MET A 86 8.29 2.79 -4.07
N ARG A 87 7.69 3.58 -3.18
CA ARG A 87 8.40 4.35 -2.15
C ARG A 87 7.97 3.87 -0.77
N LEU A 88 8.93 3.85 0.15
CA LEU A 88 8.71 3.45 1.53
C LEU A 88 7.66 4.37 2.17
N ARG A 89 6.68 3.77 2.86
CA ARG A 89 5.57 4.48 3.50
C ARG A 89 6.04 5.36 4.64
N ASP A 90 6.95 4.85 5.46
CA ASP A 90 7.55 5.61 6.57
C ASP A 90 9.04 5.80 6.26
N SER A 91 9.40 7.05 5.95
CA SER A 91 10.78 7.45 5.67
C SER A 91 11.74 7.13 6.83
N GLY A 92 11.25 7.03 8.07
CA GLY A 92 12.02 6.63 9.24
C GLY A 92 12.41 5.15 9.28
N GLU A 93 11.80 4.28 8.46
CA GLU A 93 12.23 2.89 8.28
C GLU A 93 13.39 2.78 7.26
N ALA A 94 13.68 3.82 6.49
CA ALA A 94 14.79 3.81 5.53
C ALA A 94 16.16 3.83 6.25
N GLY A 95 17.18 3.28 5.58
CA GLY A 95 18.56 3.32 6.04
C GLY A 95 19.06 2.01 6.63
N GLU A 96 20.01 2.09 7.55
CA GLU A 96 20.76 0.94 8.04
C GLU A 96 20.31 0.51 9.44
N HIS A 97 19.78 -0.71 9.52
CA HIS A 97 19.32 -1.32 10.75
C HIS A 97 20.26 -2.42 11.21
N TYR A 98 20.51 -2.48 12.51
CA TYR A 98 21.34 -3.51 13.12
C TYR A 98 20.46 -4.51 13.86
N ILE A 99 20.43 -5.75 13.37
CA ILE A 99 19.83 -6.86 14.11
C ILE A 99 20.93 -7.55 14.90
N ARG A 100 20.79 -7.54 16.22
CA ARG A 100 21.64 -8.32 17.12
C ARG A 100 21.06 -9.72 17.25
N ASN A 101 21.76 -10.72 16.72
CA ASN A 101 21.34 -12.09 16.92
C ASN A 101 21.80 -12.57 18.30
N HIS A 102 20.87 -12.67 19.25
CA HIS A 102 21.18 -13.05 20.64
C HIS A 102 21.79 -14.45 20.77
N SER A 103 21.57 -15.36 19.80
CA SER A 103 22.09 -16.73 19.87
C SER A 103 23.53 -16.90 19.36
N PHE A 104 24.04 -15.97 18.54
CA PHE A 104 25.38 -16.10 17.89
C PHE A 104 26.30 -14.90 18.11
N GLY A 105 25.85 -13.84 18.80
CA GLY A 105 26.66 -12.64 19.08
C GLY A 105 26.99 -11.77 17.85
N THR A 106 26.68 -12.23 16.65
CA THR A 106 26.88 -11.50 15.38
C THR A 106 25.83 -10.40 15.19
N LYS A 107 26.31 -9.21 14.81
CA LYS A 107 25.49 -8.09 14.33
C LYS A 107 25.29 -8.24 12.82
N ARG A 108 24.04 -8.38 12.38
CA ARG A 108 23.70 -8.35 10.95
C ARG A 108 23.21 -6.95 10.60
N LYS A 109 23.81 -6.37 9.57
CA LYS A 109 23.41 -5.10 8.99
C LYS A 109 22.36 -5.36 7.91
N ILE A 110 21.23 -4.67 7.98
CA ILE A 110 20.16 -4.73 6.99
C ILE A 110 19.97 -3.31 6.47
N HIS A 111 19.96 -3.16 5.15
CA HIS A 111 19.68 -1.89 4.51
C HIS A 111 18.26 -1.93 3.94
N THR A 112 17.44 -0.95 4.35
CA THR A 112 16.09 -0.75 3.81
C THR A 112 16.15 0.43 2.84
N PRO A 113 15.96 0.20 1.52
CA PRO A 113 15.97 1.28 0.55
C PRO A 113 14.66 2.08 0.62
N GLU A 114 14.74 3.39 0.41
CA GLU A 114 13.55 4.27 0.29
C GLU A 114 12.73 3.91 -0.95
N TYR A 115 13.39 3.68 -2.09
CA TYR A 115 12.76 3.31 -3.35
C TYR A 115 12.99 1.85 -3.69
N ARG A 116 11.98 1.24 -4.30
CA ARG A 116 12.07 -0.10 -4.86
C ARG A 116 11.46 -0.10 -6.26
N SER A 117 12.31 -0.34 -7.26
CA SER A 117 11.87 -0.49 -8.64
C SER A 117 11.45 -1.92 -8.95
N LEU A 118 10.55 -2.04 -9.91
CA LEU A 118 10.13 -3.28 -10.56
C LEU A 118 10.59 -3.25 -12.01
N HIS A 119 10.55 -4.40 -12.67
CA HIS A 119 10.74 -4.42 -14.12
C HIS A 119 9.48 -3.91 -14.81
N TYR A 120 9.68 -3.11 -15.84
CA TYR A 120 8.63 -2.63 -16.73
C TYR A 120 8.65 -3.47 -18.03
N PRO A 121 7.49 -3.90 -18.57
CA PRO A 121 6.15 -3.76 -18.01
C PRO A 121 5.92 -4.66 -16.78
N ILE A 122 5.06 -4.21 -15.86
CA ILE A 122 4.71 -4.98 -14.65
C ILE A 122 3.90 -6.21 -15.07
N THR A 123 4.34 -7.40 -14.64
CA THR A 123 3.58 -8.62 -14.90
C THR A 123 2.50 -8.84 -13.85
N PRO A 124 1.42 -9.60 -14.15
CA PRO A 124 0.41 -9.95 -13.14
C PRO A 124 1.00 -10.67 -11.92
N LEU A 125 2.09 -11.43 -12.12
CA LEU A 125 2.81 -12.08 -11.02
C LEU A 125 3.50 -11.05 -10.12
N ASP A 126 4.14 -10.03 -10.69
CA ASP A 126 4.77 -8.95 -9.93
C ASP A 126 3.72 -8.20 -9.11
N THR A 127 2.54 -7.95 -9.66
CA THR A 127 1.41 -7.34 -8.94
C THR A 127 1.02 -8.18 -7.72
N VAL A 128 0.84 -9.49 -7.90
CA VAL A 128 0.46 -10.39 -6.80
C VAL A 128 1.55 -10.48 -5.74
N VAL A 129 2.81 -10.60 -6.14
CA VAL A 129 3.95 -10.70 -5.22
C VAL A 129 4.12 -9.40 -4.43
N ASN A 130 4.02 -8.24 -5.09
CA ASN A 130 4.09 -6.95 -4.41
C ASN A 130 2.96 -6.75 -3.44
N TRP A 131 1.73 -7.07 -3.84
CA TRP A 131 0.60 -7.01 -2.93
C TRP A 131 0.85 -7.91 -1.71
N PHE A 132 1.41 -9.09 -1.91
CA PHE A 132 1.63 -10.03 -0.81
C PHE A 132 2.77 -9.62 0.13
N VAL A 133 3.86 -9.05 -0.38
CA VAL A 133 5.12 -8.87 0.36
C VAL A 133 5.47 -7.42 0.64
N MET A 134 5.10 -6.49 -0.25
CA MET A 134 5.66 -5.13 -0.29
C MET A 134 4.66 -4.04 0.07
N ALA A 135 3.37 -4.23 -0.22
CA ALA A 135 2.31 -3.24 0.01
C ALA A 135 2.17 -2.82 1.50
N SER A 136 2.77 -3.58 2.41
CA SER A 136 2.80 -3.31 3.84
C SER A 136 3.75 -2.19 4.24
N SER A 137 4.87 -2.05 3.53
CA SER A 137 5.98 -1.15 3.83
C SER A 137 6.19 -0.12 2.72
N TYR A 138 5.80 -0.43 1.50
CA TYR A 138 5.97 0.42 0.33
C TYR A 138 4.61 0.77 -0.28
N ASN A 139 4.47 2.02 -0.71
CA ASN A 139 3.36 2.50 -1.54
C ASN A 139 3.78 2.57 -2.99
N GLN A 140 2.86 2.19 -3.86
CA GLN A 140 3.09 2.18 -5.30
C GLN A 140 2.64 3.49 -5.92
N TYR A 141 3.35 3.94 -6.95
CA TYR A 141 2.92 5.08 -7.76
C TYR A 141 1.92 4.60 -8.82
N TYR A 142 1.02 5.49 -9.23
CA TYR A 142 0.06 5.20 -10.29
C TYR A 142 0.04 6.32 -11.32
N LEU A 143 -0.04 5.96 -12.60
CA LEU A 143 -0.47 6.92 -13.61
C LEU A 143 -1.98 6.99 -13.59
N VAL A 144 -2.50 8.20 -13.63
CA VAL A 144 -3.92 8.49 -13.65
C VAL A 144 -4.22 9.29 -14.90
N GLN A 145 -5.23 8.85 -15.65
CA GLN A 145 -5.62 9.52 -16.87
C GLN A 145 -6.34 10.84 -16.54
N LEU A 146 -5.98 11.89 -17.28
CA LEU A 146 -6.61 13.20 -17.26
C LEU A 146 -7.69 13.28 -18.36
N GLU A 147 -8.55 14.31 -18.32
CA GLU A 147 -9.67 14.46 -19.26
C GLU A 147 -9.21 14.65 -20.73
N ASP A 148 -8.01 15.20 -20.93
CA ASP A 148 -7.41 15.35 -22.27
C ASP A 148 -6.77 14.06 -22.81
N GLY A 149 -6.80 12.97 -22.04
CA GLY A 149 -6.23 11.67 -22.40
C GLY A 149 -4.76 11.50 -22.02
N SER A 150 -4.11 12.57 -21.55
CA SER A 150 -2.75 12.51 -21.00
C SER A 150 -2.75 11.90 -19.60
N TYR A 151 -1.57 11.61 -19.05
CA TYR A 151 -1.43 10.95 -17.75
C TYR A 151 -0.65 11.78 -16.75
N ILE A 152 -1.03 11.73 -15.47
CA ILE A 152 -0.21 12.26 -14.37
C ILE A 152 0.22 11.13 -13.44
N CYS A 153 1.47 11.18 -12.99
CA CYS A 153 1.94 10.33 -11.92
C CYS A 153 1.40 10.85 -10.57
N ALA A 154 0.56 10.05 -9.92
CA ALA A 154 0.05 10.32 -8.60
C ALA A 154 0.70 9.40 -7.56
N TYR A 155 1.11 9.98 -6.45
CA TYR A 155 1.58 9.28 -5.26
C TYR A 155 0.61 9.55 -4.12
N PHE A 156 -0.15 8.54 -3.73
CA PHE A 156 -1.13 8.63 -2.65
C PHE A 156 -1.09 7.35 -1.84
N ASP A 157 -1.97 7.24 -0.85
CA ASP A 157 -1.99 6.05 -0.01
C ASP A 157 -2.82 4.91 -0.61
N ASP A 158 -2.16 3.82 -0.98
CA ASP A 158 -2.72 2.68 -1.72
C ASP A 158 -3.94 2.00 -1.05
N TYR A 159 -4.24 2.21 0.24
CA TYR A 159 -5.50 1.68 0.79
C TYR A 159 -6.73 2.43 0.29
N LEU A 160 -6.58 3.64 -0.25
CA LEU A 160 -7.64 4.34 -0.99
C LEU A 160 -7.99 3.62 -2.30
N MET A 161 -7.18 2.63 -2.69
CA MET A 161 -7.50 1.70 -3.78
C MET A 161 -8.53 0.64 -3.37
N ILE A 162 -8.80 0.41 -2.08
CA ILE A 162 -9.83 -0.58 -1.68
C ILE A 162 -11.22 -0.18 -2.21
N PRO A 163 -11.63 1.10 -2.14
CA PRO A 163 -12.79 1.61 -2.86
C PRO A 163 -12.80 1.33 -4.38
N LYS A 164 -11.64 1.22 -5.07
CA LYS A 164 -11.56 0.95 -6.53
C LYS A 164 -12.15 -0.38 -6.95
N VAL A 165 -12.22 -1.33 -6.03
CA VAL A 165 -12.88 -2.62 -6.31
C VAL A 165 -14.38 -2.44 -6.54
N PHE A 166 -14.98 -1.36 -6.01
CA PHE A 166 -16.42 -1.16 -6.00
C PHE A 166 -16.91 0.13 -6.66
N GLN A 167 -16.03 1.09 -6.97
CA GLN A 167 -16.35 2.39 -7.57
C GLN A 167 -15.71 2.54 -8.95
N GLN A 168 -16.48 3.04 -9.93
CA GLN A 168 -16.03 3.26 -11.31
C GLN A 168 -15.16 4.51 -11.46
N GLU A 169 -15.47 5.57 -10.71
CA GLU A 169 -14.70 6.82 -10.67
C GLU A 169 -14.39 7.16 -9.23
N ILE A 170 -13.14 7.56 -8.97
CA ILE A 170 -12.70 7.97 -7.64
C ILE A 170 -12.07 9.35 -7.73
N GLU A 171 -12.65 10.26 -6.94
CA GLU A 171 -11.98 11.50 -6.59
C GLU A 171 -10.85 11.20 -5.61
N LEU A 172 -9.62 11.47 -6.04
CA LEU A 172 -8.45 11.27 -5.20
C LEU A 172 -8.39 12.31 -4.07
N PRO A 173 -7.54 12.12 -3.04
CA PRO A 173 -7.37 13.10 -1.98
C PRO A 173 -6.91 14.48 -2.48
N THR A 174 -6.72 15.42 -1.58
CA THR A 174 -5.99 16.64 -1.89
C THR A 174 -4.51 16.34 -1.95
N GLY A 175 -3.82 16.84 -2.97
CA GLY A 175 -2.37 16.77 -3.10
C GLY A 175 -1.78 18.06 -3.64
N TYR A 176 -0.46 18.05 -3.80
CA TYR A 176 0.31 19.16 -4.34
C TYR A 176 1.23 18.65 -5.44
N ILE A 177 1.38 19.45 -6.50
CA ILE A 177 2.37 19.16 -7.52
C ILE A 177 3.75 19.44 -6.94
N ARG A 178 4.67 18.50 -7.17
CA ARG A 178 6.10 18.69 -6.88
C ARG A 178 6.95 18.17 -8.02
N TYR A 179 8.22 18.56 -7.99
CA TYR A 179 9.21 17.94 -8.86
C TYR A 179 9.39 16.46 -8.54
N SER A 180 9.55 15.68 -9.60
CA SER A 180 9.96 14.28 -9.53
C SER A 180 11.35 14.15 -8.92
N THR A 181 11.57 13.13 -8.10
CA THR A 181 12.92 12.71 -7.69
C THR A 181 13.65 12.04 -8.85
N THR A 182 14.93 11.70 -8.65
CA THR A 182 15.74 11.07 -9.70
C THR A 182 15.14 9.72 -10.11
N GLU A 183 14.76 8.91 -9.13
CA GLU A 183 14.19 7.57 -9.30
C GLU A 183 12.83 7.65 -10.00
N GLU A 184 11.98 8.59 -9.59
CA GLU A 184 10.68 8.86 -10.23
C GLU A 184 10.86 9.32 -11.67
N LYS A 185 11.80 10.24 -11.93
CA LYS A 185 12.07 10.73 -13.28
C LYS A 185 12.55 9.64 -14.22
N VAL A 186 13.43 8.75 -13.75
CA VAL A 186 13.90 7.59 -14.53
C VAL A 186 12.73 6.67 -14.87
N MET A 187 11.91 6.32 -13.90
CA MET A 187 10.70 5.53 -14.12
C MET A 187 9.76 6.20 -15.13
N LEU A 188 9.42 7.46 -14.92
CA LEU A 188 8.46 8.18 -15.75
C LEU A 188 8.98 8.38 -17.16
N SER A 189 10.29 8.60 -17.34
CA SER A 189 10.89 8.68 -18.67
C SER A 189 10.76 7.38 -19.46
N THR A 190 10.77 6.23 -18.78
CA THR A 190 10.54 4.93 -19.43
C THR A 190 9.07 4.77 -19.81
N MET A 191 8.15 5.14 -18.92
CA MET A 191 6.71 5.04 -19.18
C MET A 191 6.21 6.08 -20.18
N ALA A 192 6.93 7.18 -20.38
CA ALA A 192 6.60 8.23 -21.35
C ALA A 192 6.63 7.75 -22.81
N GLU A 193 7.25 6.60 -23.08
CA GLU A 193 7.24 5.98 -24.42
C GLU A 193 5.86 5.39 -24.77
N ASP A 194 5.13 4.89 -23.76
CA ASP A 194 3.84 4.22 -23.93
C ASP A 194 2.66 5.10 -23.49
N TYR A 195 2.91 6.05 -22.59
CA TYR A 195 1.90 6.95 -22.01
C TYR A 195 2.33 8.40 -22.20
N GLU A 196 1.40 9.28 -22.58
CA GLU A 196 1.66 10.72 -22.63
C GLU A 196 1.71 11.27 -21.20
N VAL A 197 2.80 11.01 -20.47
CA VAL A 197 3.05 11.44 -19.08
C VAL A 197 4.21 12.43 -19.03
N ASN A 198 4.03 13.51 -18.26
CA ASN A 198 5.11 14.45 -17.97
C ASN A 198 6.04 13.89 -16.87
N PRO A 199 7.33 13.60 -17.16
CA PRO A 199 8.24 13.00 -16.18
C PRO A 199 8.77 13.97 -15.12
N VAL A 200 8.48 15.27 -15.26
CA VAL A 200 9.00 16.32 -14.38
C VAL A 200 8.16 16.48 -13.11
N TYR A 201 6.87 16.20 -13.18
CA TYR A 201 5.92 16.49 -12.13
C TYR A 201 5.26 15.23 -11.58
N VAL A 202 5.09 15.21 -10.27
CA VAL A 202 4.34 14.19 -9.55
C VAL A 202 3.30 14.89 -8.70
N LEU A 203 2.06 14.40 -8.74
CA LEU A 203 1.02 14.79 -7.82
C LEU A 203 1.22 14.01 -6.51
N ASP A 204 1.77 14.68 -5.51
CA ASP A 204 1.99 14.09 -4.19
C ASP A 204 0.82 14.39 -3.27
N MET A 205 0.12 13.32 -2.93
CA MET A 205 -1.08 13.32 -2.10
C MET A 205 -0.84 12.50 -0.83
N TYR A 206 0.35 11.92 -0.70
CA TYR A 206 0.70 11.06 0.42
C TYR A 206 1.05 11.89 1.64
N ARG A 207 0.25 11.78 2.71
CA ARG A 207 0.55 12.46 3.96
C ARG A 207 1.50 11.59 4.80
N ASP A 208 2.76 12.02 4.89
CA ASP A 208 3.78 11.36 5.72
C ASP A 208 3.49 11.57 7.23
N GLY A 209 4.07 10.73 8.08
CA GLY A 209 4.08 10.93 9.53
C GLY A 209 2.74 10.72 10.25
N LYS A 210 1.74 10.10 9.60
CA LYS A 210 0.42 9.79 10.23
C LYS A 210 0.56 8.99 11.52
N ALA A 211 1.47 8.02 11.52
CA ALA A 211 1.77 7.15 12.65
C ALA A 211 3.20 6.62 12.51
N PRO A 212 3.93 6.37 13.61
CA PRO A 212 5.21 5.67 13.55
C PRO A 212 5.02 4.25 12.98
N TRP A 213 5.94 3.77 12.14
CA TRP A 213 5.89 2.42 11.55
C TRP A 213 5.68 1.29 12.57
N ILE A 214 6.17 1.46 13.81
CA ILE A 214 6.00 0.48 14.90
C ILE A 214 4.52 0.35 15.28
N LEU A 215 3.79 1.46 15.32
CA LEU A 215 2.38 1.47 15.69
C LEU A 215 1.55 0.74 14.63
N ASP A 216 1.84 0.97 13.35
CA ASP A 216 1.16 0.30 12.24
C ASP A 216 1.36 -1.22 12.29
N LYS A 217 2.60 -1.68 12.51
CA LYS A 217 2.90 -3.12 12.70
C LYS A 217 2.22 -3.70 13.95
N ALA A 218 2.15 -2.93 15.04
CA ALA A 218 1.46 -3.36 16.26
C ALA A 218 -0.05 -3.53 16.06
N LEU A 219 -0.70 -2.61 15.33
CA LEU A 219 -2.12 -2.74 14.98
C LEU A 219 -2.39 -3.95 14.11
N ARG A 220 -1.55 -4.21 13.09
CA ARG A 220 -1.66 -5.41 12.25
C ARG A 220 -1.50 -6.69 13.06
N LEU A 221 -0.58 -6.70 14.04
CA LEU A 221 -0.43 -7.83 14.96
C LEU A 221 -1.68 -8.07 15.81
N ILE A 222 -2.27 -7.01 16.37
CA ILE A 222 -3.52 -7.12 17.14
C ILE A 222 -4.65 -7.67 16.25
N ALA A 223 -4.80 -7.15 15.03
CA ALA A 223 -5.79 -7.62 14.08
C ALA A 223 -5.58 -9.11 13.72
N ALA A 224 -4.34 -9.52 13.47
CA ALA A 224 -3.99 -10.92 13.18
C ALA A 224 -4.40 -11.86 14.33
N ILE A 225 -4.14 -11.45 15.58
CA ILE A 225 -4.53 -12.21 16.77
C ILE A 225 -6.05 -12.33 16.87
N LEU A 226 -6.78 -11.23 16.67
CA LEU A 226 -8.25 -11.24 16.70
C LEU A 226 -8.84 -12.18 15.65
N VAL A 227 -8.34 -12.13 14.42
CA VAL A 227 -8.77 -13.04 13.34
C VAL A 227 -8.47 -14.49 13.71
N ALA A 228 -7.28 -14.78 14.25
CA ALA A 228 -6.92 -16.13 14.69
C ALA A 228 -7.88 -16.65 15.78
N VAL A 229 -8.23 -15.82 16.78
CA VAL A 229 -9.18 -16.17 17.83
C VAL A 229 -10.57 -16.48 17.27
N VAL A 230 -11.06 -15.65 16.33
CA VAL A 230 -12.34 -15.87 15.65
C VAL A 230 -12.34 -17.18 14.87
N CYS A 231 -11.29 -17.44 14.08
CA CYS A 231 -11.14 -18.67 13.31
C CYS A 231 -11.14 -19.91 14.22
N VAL A 232 -10.40 -19.89 15.33
CA VAL A 232 -10.36 -21.00 16.31
C VAL A 232 -11.73 -21.21 16.94
N THR A 233 -12.43 -20.13 17.29
CA THR A 233 -13.77 -20.19 17.90
C THR A 233 -14.80 -20.80 16.93
N ILE A 234 -14.79 -20.37 15.66
CA ILE A 234 -15.67 -20.90 14.61
C ILE A 234 -15.35 -22.37 14.36
N ALA A 235 -14.07 -22.73 14.21
CA ALA A 235 -13.65 -24.12 14.00
C ALA A 235 -14.09 -25.03 15.16
N GLY A 236 -13.97 -24.54 16.39
CA GLY A 236 -14.47 -25.23 17.60
C GLY A 236 -15.99 -25.45 17.56
N ARG A 237 -16.76 -24.42 17.19
CA ARG A 237 -18.23 -24.52 17.03
C ARG A 237 -18.63 -25.49 15.93
N VAL A 238 -17.99 -25.44 14.76
CA VAL A 238 -18.26 -26.33 13.62
C VAL A 238 -17.97 -27.78 13.99
N LYS A 239 -16.85 -28.04 14.67
CA LYS A 239 -16.50 -29.39 15.15
C LYS A 239 -17.56 -29.94 16.11
N LYS A 240 -18.00 -29.12 17.07
CA LYS A 240 -19.05 -29.49 18.03
C LYS A 240 -20.40 -29.77 17.35
N MET A 241 -20.75 -29.03 16.29
CA MET A 241 -21.97 -29.32 15.51
C MET A 241 -21.86 -30.62 14.70
N ARG A 242 -20.67 -30.93 14.17
CA ARG A 242 -20.42 -32.15 13.40
C ARG A 242 -20.43 -33.41 14.28
N GLU A 243 -19.97 -33.29 15.52
CA GLU A 243 -20.05 -34.34 16.54
C GLU A 243 -21.49 -34.55 17.04
N ARG A 244 -22.33 -33.51 17.08
CA ARG A 244 -23.76 -33.63 17.46
C ARG A 244 -24.67 -34.20 16.36
N ARG A 245 -24.21 -34.21 15.09
CA ARG A 245 -24.95 -34.75 13.94
C ARG A 245 -24.57 -36.20 13.60
N ARG A 246 -23.61 -36.78 14.32
CA ARG A 246 -23.21 -38.20 14.24
C ARG A 246 -23.78 -38.92 15.44
#